data_AF-A0A0Q7W726-F1
#
_entry.id   AF-A0A0Q7W726-F1
#
_cell.length_a   1.000
_cell.length_b   1.000
_cell.length_c   1.000
_cell.angle_alpha   90.00
_cell.angle_beta   90.00
_cell.angle_gamma   90.00
#
_symmetry.space_group_name_H-M   'P 1'
#
loop_
_entity.id
_entity.type
_entity.pdbx_description
1 polymer ?
#
loop_
_entity_poly.entity_id
_entity_poly.type
_entity_poly.pdbx_seq_one_letter_code
_entity_poly.pdbx_strand_id
1 'polypeptide(L)'
;MKMLLEGIRADLQSYQQMLDLIAQQFEAAIRHQSDRLGEIAQEIANLVDVLEARRAQRVELAIRLVGPQPSMEQVFTLLKPEARARLEADWAQLEGMVQTAREMGRRNADLLAEQYTIMQRVLHGDDQTYEPV
;
A
#
# COMPACT_ATOMS: atom_id res chain seq x y z
N MET A 1 -15.02 -12.65 -16.34
CA MET A 1 -13.58 -12.91 -16.58
C MET A 1 -12.82 -11.64 -16.96
N LYS A 2 -13.13 -10.97 -18.08
CA LYS A 2 -12.41 -9.75 -18.52
C LYS A 2 -12.20 -8.69 -17.42
N MET A 3 -13.27 -8.30 -16.71
CA MET A 3 -13.21 -7.33 -15.61
C MET A 3 -12.28 -7.75 -14.46
N LEU A 4 -12.21 -9.05 -14.15
CA LEU A 4 -11.32 -9.55 -13.10
C LEU A 4 -9.85 -9.43 -13.52
N LEU A 5 -9.53 -9.74 -14.78
CA LEU A 5 -8.18 -9.61 -15.32
C LEU A 5 -7.73 -8.15 -15.38
N GLU A 6 -8.63 -7.26 -15.81
CA GLU A 6 -8.37 -5.81 -15.83
C GLU A 6 -8.18 -5.27 -14.42
N GLY A 7 -8.99 -5.72 -13.46
CA GLY A 7 -8.85 -5.37 -12.04
C GLY A 7 -7.49 -5.75 -11.47
N ILE A 8 -6.98 -6.97 -11.74
CA ILE A 8 -5.66 -7.41 -11.26
C ILE A 8 -4.53 -6.57 -11.86
N ARG A 9 -4.59 -6.26 -13.16
CA ARG A 9 -3.58 -5.38 -13.79
C ARG A 9 -3.62 -3.96 -13.22
N ALA A 10 -4.82 -3.44 -12.97
CA ALA A 10 -4.97 -2.14 -12.35
C ALA A 10 -4.42 -2.16 -10.90
N ASP A 11 -4.63 -3.25 -10.15
CA ASP A 11 -4.09 -3.39 -8.80
C ASP A 11 -2.56 -3.37 -8.82
N LEU A 12 -1.92 -4.06 -9.77
CA LEU A 12 -0.46 -4.00 -9.96
C LEU A 12 0.05 -2.56 -10.15
N GLN A 13 -0.62 -1.79 -11.00
CA GLN A 13 -0.25 -0.38 -11.23
C GLN A 13 -0.44 0.46 -9.96
N SER A 14 -1.54 0.25 -9.24
CA SER A 14 -1.80 0.97 -7.99
C SER A 14 -0.83 0.60 -6.87
N TYR A 15 -0.42 -0.66 -6.75
CA TYR A 15 0.62 -1.01 -5.78
C TYR A 15 1.99 -0.44 -6.17
N GLN A 16 2.29 -0.30 -7.46
CA GLN A 16 3.51 0.41 -7.88
C GLN A 16 3.45 1.87 -7.44
N GLN A 17 2.33 2.55 -7.71
CA GLN A 17 2.10 3.92 -7.27
C GLN A 17 2.18 4.05 -5.73
N MET A 18 1.64 3.08 -5.00
CA MET A 18 1.72 3.05 -3.53
C MET A 18 3.17 3.00 -3.05
N LEU A 19 4.00 2.15 -3.65
CA LEU A 19 5.43 2.06 -3.31
C LEU A 19 6.16 3.38 -3.60
N ASP A 20 5.86 4.00 -4.74
CA ASP A 20 6.45 5.29 -5.12
C ASP A 20 6.02 6.42 -4.16
N LEU A 21 4.76 6.42 -3.71
CA LEU A 21 4.26 7.37 -2.73
C LEU A 21 4.90 7.18 -1.35
N ILE A 22 5.06 5.93 -0.89
CA ILE A 22 5.75 5.64 0.37
C ILE A 22 7.21 6.08 0.30
N ALA A 23 7.88 5.88 -0.84
CA ALA A 23 9.25 6.37 -1.03
C ALA A 23 9.32 7.91 -1.01
N GLN A 24 8.37 8.60 -1.67
CA GLN A 24 8.28 10.07 -1.62
C GLN A 24 7.98 10.59 -0.22
N GLN A 25 7.14 9.89 0.56
CA GLN A 25 6.82 10.26 1.93
C GLN A 25 8.07 10.25 2.80
N PHE A 26 8.93 9.24 2.62
CA PHE A 26 10.22 9.14 3.32
C PHE A 26 11.13 10.33 3.00
N GLU A 27 11.29 10.67 1.71
CA GLU A 27 12.09 11.83 1.29
C GLU A 27 11.53 13.16 1.84
N ALA A 28 10.22 13.34 1.81
CA ALA A 28 9.56 14.52 2.35
C ALA A 28 9.74 14.62 3.88
N ALA A 29 9.73 13.49 4.59
CA ALA A 29 9.98 13.43 6.03
C ALA A 29 11.40 13.90 6.38
N ILE A 30 12.41 13.39 5.68
CA ILE A 30 13.82 13.78 5.89
C ILE A 30 14.03 15.27 5.60
N ARG A 31 13.33 15.81 4.60
CA ARG A 31 13.44 17.22 4.20
C ARG A 31 12.52 18.16 4.99
N HIS A 32 11.81 17.64 5.99
CA HIS A 32 10.85 18.39 6.83
C HIS A 32 9.78 19.13 6.01
N GLN A 33 9.30 18.52 4.92
CA GLN A 33 8.31 19.11 4.01
C GLN A 33 6.89 18.77 4.46
N SER A 34 6.41 19.42 5.52
CA SER A 34 5.10 19.12 6.14
C SER A 34 3.91 19.21 5.19
N ASP A 35 3.87 20.22 4.31
CA ASP A 35 2.78 20.36 3.33
C ASP A 35 2.77 19.18 2.35
N ARG A 36 3.95 18.80 1.84
CA ARG A 36 4.11 17.66 0.93
C ARG A 36 3.75 16.33 1.60
N LEU A 37 4.06 16.17 2.89
CA LEU A 37 3.64 15.00 3.66
C LEU A 37 2.11 14.89 3.75
N GLY A 38 1.42 16.02 3.93
CA GLY A 38 -0.04 16.08 3.94
C GLY A 38 -0.64 15.68 2.59
N GLU A 39 -0.10 16.19 1.48
CA GLU A 39 -0.51 15.81 0.13
C GLU A 39 -0.32 14.31 -0.12
N ILE A 40 0.87 13.78 0.18
CA ILE A 40 1.16 12.35 -0.03
C ILE A 40 0.26 11.47 0.83
N ALA A 41 -0.04 11.85 2.06
CA ALA A 41 -0.96 11.11 2.92
C ALA A 41 -2.37 11.04 2.30
N GLN A 42 -2.86 12.14 1.71
CA GLN A 42 -4.14 12.16 1.02
C GLN A 42 -4.12 11.32 -0.26
N GLU A 43 -3.03 11.36 -1.04
CA GLU A 43 -2.85 10.53 -2.23
C GLU A 43 -2.87 9.03 -1.87
N ILE A 44 -2.17 8.64 -0.79
CA ILE A 44 -2.17 7.27 -0.27
C ILE A 44 -3.58 6.86 0.19
N ALA A 45 -4.28 7.71 0.94
CA ALA A 45 -5.63 7.43 1.43
C ALA A 45 -6.60 7.16 0.26
N ASN A 46 -6.60 8.04 -0.75
CA ASN A 46 -7.42 7.87 -1.95
C ASN A 46 -7.09 6.55 -2.67
N LEU A 47 -5.80 6.19 -2.74
CA LEU A 47 -5.36 4.97 -3.40
C LEU A 47 -5.80 3.71 -2.64
N VAL A 48 -5.79 3.74 -1.30
CA VAL A 48 -6.32 2.66 -0.45
C VAL A 48 -7.82 2.45 -0.69
N ASP A 49 -8.61 3.52 -0.77
CA ASP A 49 -10.06 3.42 -1.05
C ASP A 49 -10.33 2.74 -2.39
N VAL A 50 -9.57 3.10 -3.43
CA VAL A 50 -9.65 2.49 -4.76
C VAL A 50 -9.24 1.01 -4.74
N LEU A 51 -8.21 0.65 -3.95
CA LEU A 51 -7.77 -0.73 -3.79
C LEU A 51 -8.82 -1.59 -3.05
N GLU A 52 -9.44 -1.07 -2.00
CA GLU A 52 -10.47 -1.81 -1.25
C GLU A 52 -11.74 -2.03 -2.09
N ALA A 53 -12.18 -1.01 -2.83
CA ALA A 53 -13.31 -1.14 -3.75
C ALA A 53 -13.06 -2.22 -4.82
N ARG A 54 -11.85 -2.25 -5.41
CA ARG A 54 -11.46 -3.28 -6.39
C ARG A 54 -11.31 -4.66 -5.77
N ARG A 55 -10.81 -4.75 -4.54
CA ARG A 55 -10.77 -6.01 -3.80
C ARG A 55 -12.17 -6.59 -3.61
N ALA A 56 -13.12 -5.76 -3.16
CA ALA A 56 -14.51 -6.19 -2.99
C ALA A 56 -15.12 -6.66 -4.33
N GLN A 57 -14.92 -5.90 -5.41
CA GLN A 57 -15.37 -6.29 -6.75
C GLN A 57 -14.74 -7.60 -7.23
N ARG A 58 -13.43 -7.80 -7.00
CA ARG A 58 -12.74 -9.04 -7.37
C ARG A 58 -13.31 -10.24 -6.62
N VAL A 59 -13.59 -10.10 -5.32
CA VAL A 59 -14.23 -11.16 -4.52
C VAL A 59 -15.62 -11.49 -5.08
N GLU A 60 -16.46 -10.49 -5.36
CA GLU A 60 -17.79 -10.69 -5.94
C GLU A 60 -17.72 -11.42 -7.29
N LEU A 61 -16.80 -11.02 -8.17
CA LEU A 61 -16.57 -11.67 -9.46
C LEU A 61 -16.09 -13.11 -9.29
N ALA A 62 -15.20 -13.37 -8.33
CA ALA A 62 -14.71 -14.71 -8.04
C ALA A 62 -15.86 -15.61 -7.53
N ILE A 63 -16.71 -15.09 -6.62
CA ILE A 63 -17.90 -15.81 -6.14
C ILE A 63 -18.79 -16.23 -7.30
N ARG A 64 -19.05 -15.31 -8.24
CA ARG A 64 -19.87 -15.59 -9.43
C ARG A 64 -19.27 -16.63 -10.38
N LEU A 65 -17.93 -16.77 -10.38
CA LEU A 65 -17.22 -17.68 -11.29
C LEU A 65 -17.07 -19.09 -10.73
N VAL A 66 -16.78 -19.22 -9.42
CA VAL A 66 -16.41 -20.51 -8.81
C VAL A 66 -17.23 -20.89 -7.58
N GLY A 67 -18.20 -20.07 -7.17
CA GLY A 67 -19.11 -20.35 -6.06
C GLY A 67 -18.78 -19.61 -4.75
N PRO A 68 -19.49 -19.91 -3.65
CA PRO A 68 -19.55 -19.08 -2.44
C PRO A 68 -18.25 -18.98 -1.62
N GLN A 69 -17.29 -19.89 -1.84
CA GLN A 69 -15.99 -19.87 -1.18
C GLN A 69 -14.88 -19.85 -2.23
N PRO A 70 -14.72 -18.72 -2.96
CA PRO A 70 -13.79 -18.68 -4.08
C PRO A 70 -12.35 -18.61 -3.60
N SER A 71 -11.47 -19.33 -4.30
CA SER A 71 -10.04 -19.02 -4.33
C SER A 71 -9.64 -18.49 -5.71
N MET A 72 -8.61 -17.65 -5.76
CA MET A 72 -8.09 -17.18 -7.05
C MET A 72 -7.50 -18.34 -7.87
N GLU A 73 -6.89 -19.33 -7.21
CA GLU A 73 -6.44 -20.56 -7.87
C GLU A 73 -7.58 -21.28 -8.60
N GLN A 74 -8.75 -21.42 -7.97
CA GLN A 74 -9.94 -22.00 -8.62
C GLN A 74 -10.35 -21.18 -9.84
N VAL A 75 -10.36 -19.84 -9.74
CA VAL A 75 -10.68 -18.95 -10.87
C VAL A 75 -9.69 -19.14 -12.02
N PHE A 76 -8.41 -19.36 -11.72
CA PHE A 76 -7.36 -19.54 -12.73
C PHE A 76 -7.53 -20.84 -13.52
N THR A 77 -8.12 -21.88 -12.93
CA THR A 77 -8.41 -23.14 -13.64
C THR A 77 -9.42 -22.99 -14.78
N LEU A 78 -10.19 -21.89 -14.82
CA LEU A 78 -11.13 -21.57 -15.89
C LEU A 78 -10.45 -21.04 -17.17
N LEU A 79 -9.14 -20.79 -17.14
CA LEU A 79 -8.38 -20.22 -18.24
C LEU A 79 -7.61 -21.27 -19.03
N LYS A 80 -7.33 -20.96 -20.30
CA LYS A 80 -6.39 -21.73 -21.12
C LYS A 80 -4.97 -21.67 -20.51
N PRO A 81 -4.13 -22.70 -20.68
CA PRO A 81 -2.83 -22.81 -20.00
C PRO A 81 -1.94 -21.55 -20.08
N GLU A 82 -1.82 -20.94 -21.25
CA GLU A 82 -0.99 -19.73 -21.43
C GLU A 82 -1.53 -18.52 -20.64
N ALA A 83 -2.85 -18.29 -20.71
CA ALA A 83 -3.50 -17.20 -20.00
C ALA A 83 -3.50 -17.43 -18.48
N ARG A 84 -3.62 -18.70 -18.06
CA ARG A 84 -3.50 -19.12 -16.67
C ARG A 84 -2.10 -18.81 -16.11
N ALA A 85 -1.05 -19.28 -16.78
CA ALA A 85 0.33 -19.07 -16.34
C ALA A 85 0.66 -17.57 -16.21
N ARG A 86 0.19 -16.75 -17.16
CA ARG A 86 0.37 -15.30 -17.07
C ARG A 86 -0.33 -14.70 -15.86
N LEU A 87 -1.56 -15.12 -15.59
CA LEU A 87 -2.33 -14.60 -14.47
C LEU A 87 -1.78 -15.04 -13.11
N GLU A 88 -1.30 -16.28 -13.01
CA GLU A 88 -0.61 -16.78 -11.82
C GLU A 88 0.65 -15.96 -11.52
N ALA A 89 1.43 -15.60 -12.55
CA ALA A 89 2.59 -14.73 -12.40
C ALA A 89 2.20 -13.30 -11.96
N ASP A 90 1.20 -12.70 -12.62
CA ASP A 90 0.69 -11.37 -12.28
C ASP A 90 0.14 -11.35 -10.83
N TRP A 91 -0.52 -12.43 -10.38
CA TRP A 91 -1.04 -12.58 -9.02
C TRP A 91 0.07 -12.72 -7.97
N ALA A 92 1.07 -13.58 -8.22
CA ALA A 92 2.22 -13.74 -7.34
C ALA A 92 3.01 -12.43 -7.19
N GLN A 93 3.17 -11.68 -8.29
CA GLN A 93 3.77 -10.35 -8.25
C GLN A 93 2.96 -9.40 -7.37
N LEU A 94 1.64 -9.37 -7.53
CA LEU A 94 0.76 -8.52 -6.73
C LEU A 94 0.88 -8.85 -5.24
N GLU A 95 0.88 -10.13 -4.86
CA GLU A 95 1.08 -10.56 -3.48
C GLU A 95 2.42 -10.09 -2.92
N GLY A 96 3.50 -10.20 -3.70
CA GLY A 96 4.81 -9.67 -3.33
C GLY A 96 4.78 -8.16 -3.09
N MET A 97 4.17 -7.39 -4.00
CA MET A 97 4.06 -5.94 -3.86
C MET A 97 3.25 -5.52 -2.64
N VAL A 98 2.20 -6.27 -2.30
CA VAL A 98 1.39 -6.04 -1.08
C VAL A 98 2.25 -6.19 0.17
N GLN A 99 3.08 -7.24 0.25
CA GLN A 99 3.97 -7.43 1.40
C GLN A 99 5.02 -6.33 1.48
N THR A 100 5.65 -5.97 0.37
CA THR A 100 6.63 -4.87 0.32
C THR A 100 6.01 -3.55 0.75
N ALA A 101 4.81 -3.23 0.27
CA ALA A 101 4.12 -1.99 0.65
C ALA A 101 3.79 -1.95 2.15
N ARG A 102 3.42 -3.09 2.75
CA ARG A 102 3.20 -3.19 4.21
C ARG A 102 4.48 -2.97 5.00
N GLU A 103 5.57 -3.60 4.59
CA GLU A 103 6.86 -3.47 5.26
C GLU A 103 7.39 -2.03 5.17
N MET A 104 7.37 -1.44 3.97
CA MET A 104 7.80 -0.06 3.75
C MET A 104 6.90 0.93 4.48
N GLY A 105 5.57 0.76 4.39
CA GLY A 105 4.61 1.62 5.07
C GLY A 105 4.78 1.62 6.58
N ARG A 106 5.03 0.45 7.18
CA ARG A 106 5.34 0.35 8.62
C ARG A 106 6.61 1.11 8.98
N ARG A 107 7.70 0.88 8.25
CA ARG A 107 8.98 1.59 8.50
C ARG A 107 8.84 3.11 8.36
N ASN A 108 8.04 3.56 7.39
CA ASN A 108 7.79 4.98 7.19
C ASN A 108 6.98 5.58 8.34
N ALA A 109 5.93 4.89 8.80
CA ALA A 109 5.15 5.31 9.96
C ALA A 109 6.00 5.41 11.24
N ASP A 110 6.88 4.42 11.48
CA ASP A 110 7.80 4.42 12.62
C ASP A 110 8.74 5.64 12.55
N LEU A 111 9.33 5.93 11.39
CA LEU A 111 10.18 7.12 11.17
C LEU A 111 9.42 8.43 11.42
N LEU A 112 8.22 8.57 10.88
CA LEU A 112 7.42 9.80 11.03
C LEU A 112 7.10 10.08 12.51
N ALA A 113 6.82 9.03 13.29
CA ALA A 113 6.59 9.15 14.73
C ALA A 113 7.86 9.60 15.48
N GLU A 114 9.02 9.08 15.10
CA GLU A 114 10.32 9.50 15.65
C GLU A 114 10.62 10.97 15.32
N GLN A 115 10.45 11.37 14.05
CA GLN A 115 10.66 12.75 13.60
C GLN A 115 9.73 13.73 14.32
N TYR A 116 8.47 13.37 14.50
CA TYR A 116 7.52 14.15 15.28
C TYR A 116 7.97 14.32 16.73
N THR A 117 8.43 13.23 17.36
CA THR A 117 8.92 13.24 18.75
C THR A 117 10.15 14.14 18.91
N ILE A 118 11.10 14.08 17.97
CA ILE A 118 12.29 14.93 17.96
C ILE A 118 11.88 16.41 17.81
N MET A 119 11.02 16.73 16.85
CA MET A 119 10.53 18.10 16.64
C MET A 119 9.80 18.64 17.88
N GLN A 120 8.97 17.82 18.54
CA GLN A 120 8.30 18.21 19.77
C GLN A 120 9.29 18.55 20.89
N ARG A 121 10.36 17.77 21.07
CA ARG A 121 11.42 18.07 22.05
C ARG A 121 12.19 19.34 21.71
N VAL A 122 12.54 19.56 20.44
CA VAL A 122 13.24 20.78 20.01
C VAL A 122 12.38 22.03 20.22
N LEU A 123 11.08 21.95 19.94
CA LEU A 123 10.16 23.08 20.05
C LEU A 123 9.79 23.43 21.50
N HIS A 124 9.67 22.42 22.37
CA HIS A 124 9.24 22.63 23.76
C HIS A 124 10.40 22.63 24.76
N GLY A 125 11.62 22.28 24.31
CA GLY A 125 12.80 22.13 25.16
C GLY A 125 12.73 20.86 26.01
N ASP A 126 13.89 20.23 26.25
CA ASP A 126 14.01 19.35 27.42
C ASP A 126 14.04 20.28 28.64
N ASP A 127 12.97 20.23 29.44
CA ASP A 127 12.81 20.97 30.70
C ASP A 127 13.74 20.40 31.80
N GLN A 128 15.01 20.19 31.45
CA GLN A 128 16.11 19.88 32.36
C GLN A 128 17.03 21.09 32.40
N THR A 129 16.50 22.18 32.96
CA THR A 129 17.35 23.25 33.47
C THR A 129 18.20 22.63 34.58
N TYR A 130 19.47 22.38 34.27
CA TYR A 130 20.50 22.04 35.25
C TYR A 130 20.60 23.19 36.26
N GLU A 131 20.09 23.01 37.48
CA GLU A 131 20.46 23.85 38.63
C GLU A 131 21.78 23.33 39.20
N PRO A 132 22.90 24.08 39.12
CA PRO A 132 24.10 23.72 39.85
C PRO A 132 23.92 24.06 41.34
N VAL A 133 24.26 23.08 42.20
CA VAL A 133 24.53 23.24 43.64
C VAL A 133 25.80 24.02 43.90
#